data_AF-A0A4E9DN86-F1
#
_entry.id   AF-A0A4E9DN86-F1
#
_cell.length_a   1.000
_cell.length_b   1.000
_cell.length_c   1.000
_cell.angle_alpha   90.00
_cell.angle_beta   90.00
_cell.angle_gamma   90.00
#
_symmetry.space_group_name_H-M   'P 1'
#
loop_
_entity.id
_entity.type
_entity.pdbx_description
1 polymer ?
#
loop_
_entity_poly.entity_id
_entity_poly.type
_entity_poly.pdbx_seq_one_letter_code
_entity_poly.pdbx_strand_id
1 'polypeptide(L)'
;MDPYQRLPPELRVMILSMIPSHDTTLHLISASPVMLAQYLSSQRQCFLSFLRNMAGCSSGPVFDEMLQDAIGLVYLQNEKLDTESRIAIAKQWKQNTLPNPFSTGDDQTIDKVRHSRNIGD
;
A
#
# COMPACT_ATOMS: atom_id res chain seq x y z
N MET A 1 0.82 25.05 18.60
CA MET A 1 1.61 25.26 17.37
C MET A 1 1.97 23.89 16.83
N ASP A 2 1.64 23.61 15.57
CA ASP A 2 1.97 22.34 14.91
C ASP A 2 3.47 22.33 14.55
N PRO A 3 4.30 21.43 15.11
CA PRO A 3 5.74 21.42 14.87
C PRO A 3 6.09 21.07 13.42
N TYR A 4 5.21 20.37 12.70
CA TYR A 4 5.43 19.94 11.32
C TYR A 4 5.11 21.03 10.30
N GLN A 5 4.48 22.14 10.73
CA GLN A 5 4.13 23.25 9.84
C GLN A 5 5.35 23.93 9.21
N ARG A 6 6.49 23.91 9.90
CA ARG A 6 7.76 24.49 9.40
C ARG A 6 8.53 23.55 8.49
N LEU A 7 8.14 22.27 8.42
CA LEU A 7 8.81 21.29 7.59
C LEU A 7 8.32 21.40 6.14
N PRO A 8 9.24 21.29 5.16
CA PRO A 8 8.88 21.08 3.77
C PRO A 8 8.00 19.83 3.59
N PRO A 9 7.10 19.81 2.58
CA PRO A 9 6.25 18.66 2.29
C PRO A 9 7.03 17.34 2.17
N GLU A 10 8.22 17.36 1.58
CA GLU A 10 9.07 16.21 1.34
C GLU A 10 9.49 15.55 2.66
N LEU A 11 9.86 16.34 3.67
CA LEU A 11 10.21 15.84 5.00
C LEU A 11 8.99 15.27 5.72
N ARG A 12 7.80 15.86 5.53
CA ARG A 12 6.56 15.34 6.12
C ARG A 12 6.19 13.99 5.52
N VAL A 13 6.29 13.83 4.20
CA VAL A 13 6.11 12.51 3.54
C VAL A 13 7.13 11.52 4.06
N MET A 14 8.40 11.90 4.14
CA MET A 14 9.47 11.04 4.64
C MET A 14 9.21 10.56 6.08
N ILE A 15 8.73 11.44 6.97
CA ILE A 15 8.30 11.07 8.33
C ILE A 15 7.15 10.05 8.27
N LEU A 16 6.08 10.33 7.52
CA LEU A 16 4.93 9.43 7.40
C LEU A 16 5.33 8.06 6.84
N SER A 17 6.23 8.04 5.85
CA SER A 17 6.75 6.84 5.21
C SER A 17 7.63 5.98 6.12
N MET A 18 8.23 6.56 7.17
CA MET A 18 9.08 5.83 8.13
C MET A 18 8.31 5.22 9.29
N ILE A 19 7.04 5.57 9.50
CA ILE A 19 6.25 5.06 10.61
C ILE A 19 5.87 3.60 10.32
N PRO A 20 6.32 2.62 11.12
CA PRO A 20 6.11 1.21 10.84
C PRO A 20 4.76 0.70 11.36
N SER A 21 3.83 1.60 11.74
CA SER A 21 2.56 1.23 12.36
C SER A 21 1.43 2.15 11.90
N HIS A 22 0.31 1.53 11.54
CA HIS A 22 -0.93 2.23 11.21
C HIS A 22 -1.42 3.07 12.39
N ASP A 23 -1.44 2.51 13.60
CA ASP A 23 -1.94 3.21 14.79
C ASP A 23 -1.07 4.42 15.16
N THR A 24 0.24 4.28 14.99
CA THR A 24 1.17 5.41 15.19
C THR A 24 0.93 6.51 14.15
N THR A 25 0.63 6.13 12.90
CA THR A 25 0.27 7.07 11.84
C THR A 25 -1.04 7.78 12.18
N LEU A 26 -2.06 7.05 12.66
CA LEU A 26 -3.35 7.63 13.09
C LEU A 26 -3.18 8.62 14.25
N HIS A 27 -2.40 8.27 15.27
CA HIS A 27 -2.08 9.19 16.36
C HIS A 27 -1.36 10.45 15.88
N LEU A 28 -0.43 10.33 14.93
CA LEU A 28 0.27 11.48 14.39
C LEU A 28 -0.66 12.42 13.62
N ILE A 29 -1.47 11.89 12.70
CA ILE A 29 -2.34 12.72 11.85
C ILE A 29 -3.51 13.31 12.65
N SER A 30 -3.98 12.65 13.71
CA SER A 30 -5.00 13.21 14.61
C SER A 30 -4.45 14.36 15.47
N ALA A 31 -3.16 14.33 15.82
CA ALA A 31 -2.50 15.38 16.59
C ALA A 31 -1.97 16.55 15.74
N SER A 32 -1.84 16.37 14.41
CA SER A 32 -1.28 17.37 13.49
C SER A 32 -2.12 17.53 12.22
N PRO A 33 -2.87 18.64 12.07
CA PRO A 33 -3.64 18.94 10.87
C PRO A 33 -2.78 19.02 9.60
N VAL A 34 -1.53 19.50 9.72
CA VAL A 34 -0.60 19.57 8.59
C VAL A 34 -0.17 18.16 8.15
N MET A 35 0.08 17.25 9.10
CA MET A 35 0.41 15.87 8.78
C MET A 35 -0.81 15.11 8.24
N LEU A 36 -2.03 15.42 8.68
CA LEU A 36 -3.25 14.88 8.09
C LEU A 36 -3.39 15.30 6.62
N ALA A 37 -3.25 16.60 6.33
CA ALA A 37 -3.32 17.10 4.95
C ALA A 37 -2.23 16.46 4.07
N GLN A 38 -1.01 16.32 4.61
CA GLN A 38 0.06 15.62 3.90
C GLN A 38 -0.31 14.15 3.65
N TYR A 39 -0.75 13.42 4.67
CA TYR A 39 -1.13 12.02 4.57
C TYR A 39 -2.20 11.78 3.51
N LEU A 40 -3.25 12.61 3.47
CA LEU A 40 -4.30 12.51 2.45
C LEU A 40 -3.76 12.77 1.04
N SER A 41 -2.79 13.68 0.88
CA SER A 41 -2.19 13.98 -0.42
C SER A 41 -1.18 12.92 -0.90
N SER A 42 -0.56 12.16 0.01
CA SER A 42 0.51 11.20 -0.29
C SER A 42 0.19 9.77 0.16
N GLN A 43 -1.08 9.45 0.38
CA GLN A 43 -1.52 8.21 1.05
C GLN A 43 -0.99 6.94 0.36
N ARG A 44 -1.01 6.90 -0.97
CA ARG A 44 -0.46 5.78 -1.76
C ARG A 44 1.03 5.59 -1.53
N GLN A 45 1.79 6.69 -1.57
CA GLN A 45 3.24 6.65 -1.39
C GLN A 45 3.60 6.22 0.04
N CYS A 46 2.91 6.76 1.05
CA CYS A 46 3.11 6.37 2.43
C CYS A 46 2.79 4.88 2.65
N PHE A 47 1.72 4.36 2.05
CA PHE A 47 1.38 2.94 2.16
C PHE A 47 2.40 2.03 1.46
N LEU A 48 2.88 2.41 0.26
CA LEU A 48 3.94 1.67 -0.42
C LEU A 48 5.23 1.65 0.40
N SER A 49 5.62 2.79 0.99
CA SER A 49 6.79 2.87 1.89
C SER A 49 6.62 1.98 3.12
N PHE A 50 5.43 1.97 3.72
CA PHE A 50 5.10 1.09 4.84
C PHE A 50 5.26 -0.39 4.47
N LEU A 51 4.73 -0.82 3.32
CA LEU A 51 4.89 -2.21 2.85
C LEU A 51 6.37 -2.57 2.64
N ARG A 52 7.16 -1.67 2.03
CA ARG A 52 8.60 -1.88 1.85
C ARG A 52 9.35 -2.03 3.18
N ASN A 53 9.03 -1.16 4.14
CA ASN A 53 9.63 -1.20 5.47
C ASN A 53 9.23 -2.47 6.23
N MET A 54 7.97 -2.92 6.12
CA MET A 54 7.50 -4.16 6.75
C MET A 54 8.21 -5.40 6.18
N ALA A 55 8.42 -5.44 4.86
CA ALA A 55 9.15 -6.53 4.22
C ALA A 55 10.65 -6.57 4.59
N GLY A 56 11.14 -5.61 5.39
CA GLY A 56 12.57 -5.49 5.72
C GLY A 56 13.46 -5.24 4.51
N CYS A 57 12.87 -4.91 3.36
CA CYS A 57 13.53 -4.82 2.07
C CYS A 57 13.44 -3.39 1.54
N SER A 58 14.55 -2.66 1.58
CA SER A 58 14.65 -1.28 1.09
C SER A 58 14.36 -1.17 -0.41
N SER A 59 14.62 -2.24 -1.16
CA SER A 59 14.24 -2.48 -2.56
C SER A 59 14.88 -3.80 -2.97
N GLY A 60 14.16 -4.67 -3.66
CA GLY A 60 14.73 -5.92 -4.16
C GLY A 60 13.67 -6.88 -4.69
N PRO A 61 14.10 -7.94 -5.42
CA PRO A 61 13.20 -8.90 -6.06
C PRO A 61 12.22 -9.55 -5.07
N VAL A 62 12.64 -9.71 -3.81
CA VAL A 62 11.81 -10.28 -2.73
C VAL A 62 10.57 -9.41 -2.45
N PHE A 63 10.71 -8.08 -2.38
CA PHE A 63 9.57 -7.20 -2.16
C PHE A 63 8.60 -7.24 -3.35
N ASP A 64 9.14 -7.25 -4.56
CA ASP A 64 8.34 -7.26 -5.79
C ASP A 64 7.56 -8.59 -5.94
N GLU A 65 8.17 -9.72 -5.58
CA GLU A 65 7.51 -11.03 -5.52
C GLU A 65 6.41 -11.08 -4.45
N MET A 66 6.72 -10.64 -3.22
CA MET A 66 5.72 -10.56 -2.15
C MET A 66 4.54 -9.65 -2.51
N LEU A 67 4.82 -8.54 -3.17
CA LEU A 67 3.80 -7.61 -3.65
C LEU A 67 2.95 -8.25 -4.76
N GLN A 68 3.58 -8.93 -5.72
CA GLN A 68 2.87 -9.68 -6.77
C GLN A 68 1.96 -10.76 -6.18
N ASP A 69 2.41 -11.49 -5.15
CA ASP A 69 1.60 -12.49 -4.45
C ASP A 69 0.38 -11.86 -3.75
N ALA A 70 0.60 -10.77 -3.01
CA ALA A 70 -0.50 -10.07 -2.34
C ALA A 70 -1.54 -9.54 -3.35
N ILE A 71 -1.09 -9.01 -4.49
CA ILE A 71 -1.96 -8.54 -5.57
C ILE A 71 -2.71 -9.71 -6.21
N GLY A 72 -2.02 -10.82 -6.50
CA GLY A 72 -2.61 -12.02 -7.10
C GLY A 72 -3.73 -12.61 -6.25
N LEU A 73 -3.53 -12.68 -4.93
CA LEU A 73 -4.56 -13.09 -3.97
C LEU A 73 -5.79 -12.18 -4.02
N VAL A 74 -5.58 -10.85 -4.02
CA VAL A 74 -6.68 -9.87 -4.11
C VAL A 74 -7.47 -10.00 -5.40
N TYR A 75 -6.80 -10.23 -6.53
CA TYR A 75 -7.49 -10.44 -7.81
C TYR A 75 -8.31 -11.73 -7.80
N LEU A 76 -7.75 -12.85 -7.33
CA LEU A 76 -8.42 -14.15 -7.34
C LEU A 76 -9.60 -14.25 -6.35
N GLN A 77 -9.58 -13.46 -5.27
CA GLN A 77 -10.69 -13.34 -4.31
C GLN A 77 -11.94 -12.68 -4.90
N ASN A 78 -11.86 -12.08 -6.10
CA ASN A 78 -13.05 -11.51 -6.74
C ASN A 78 -14.00 -12.61 -7.24
N GLU A 79 -15.11 -12.80 -6.53
CA GLU A 79 -16.14 -13.81 -6.81
C GLU A 79 -16.85 -13.62 -8.14
N LYS A 80 -16.80 -12.41 -8.72
CA LYS A 80 -17.44 -12.10 -10.00
C LYS A 80 -16.60 -12.51 -11.22
N LEU A 81 -15.39 -13.02 -11.00
CA LEU A 81 -14.53 -13.49 -12.09
C LEU A 81 -15.03 -14.83 -12.64
N ASP A 82 -15.18 -14.88 -13.95
CA ASP A 82 -15.38 -16.11 -14.69
C ASP A 82 -14.09 -16.97 -14.70
N THR A 83 -14.26 -18.24 -15.06
CA THR A 83 -13.17 -19.22 -15.06
C THR A 83 -12.03 -18.85 -16.01
N GLU A 84 -12.32 -18.25 -17.17
CA GLU A 84 -11.29 -17.86 -18.13
C GLU A 84 -10.45 -16.70 -17.60
N SER A 85 -11.09 -15.68 -17.01
CA SER A 85 -10.39 -14.56 -16.37
C SER A 85 -9.54 -15.01 -15.18
N ARG A 86 -10.03 -15.97 -14.37
CA ARG A 86 -9.23 -16.55 -13.27
C ARG A 86 -7.97 -17.25 -13.78
N ILE A 87 -8.08 -18.01 -14.87
CA ILE A 87 -6.92 -18.67 -15.50
C ILE A 87 -5.95 -17.63 -16.07
N ALA A 88 -6.46 -16.56 -16.69
CA ALA A 88 -5.63 -15.47 -17.21
C ALA A 88 -4.84 -14.76 -16.09
N ILE A 89 -5.50 -14.43 -14.98
CA ILE A 89 -4.88 -13.84 -13.79
C ILE A 89 -3.82 -14.78 -13.21
N ALA A 90 -4.13 -16.07 -13.06
CA ALA A 90 -3.17 -17.06 -12.55
C ALA A 90 -1.93 -17.21 -13.45
N LYS A 91 -2.10 -17.11 -14.78
CA LYS A 91 -0.98 -17.10 -15.74
C LYS A 91 -0.11 -15.85 -15.58
N GLN A 92 -0.72 -14.68 -15.46
CA GLN A 92 0.00 -13.41 -15.26
C GLN A 92 0.72 -13.38 -13.92
N TRP A 93 0.08 -13.89 -12.87
CA TRP A 93 0.67 -14.05 -11.54
C TRP A 93 1.90 -14.93 -11.58
N LYS A 94 1.82 -16.12 -12.22
CA LYS A 94 2.96 -17.02 -12.39
C LYS A 94 4.14 -16.37 -13.13
N GLN A 95 3.87 -15.38 -13.97
CA GLN A 95 4.89 -14.65 -14.72
C GLN A 95 5.37 -13.38 -14.01
N ASN A 96 4.86 -13.05 -12.81
CA ASN A 96 5.11 -11.78 -12.12
C ASN A 96 4.79 -10.54 -12.98
N THR A 97 3.76 -10.64 -13.81
CA THR A 97 3.35 -9.59 -14.77
C THR A 97 2.01 -8.95 -14.40
N LEU A 98 1.49 -9.19 -13.19
CA LEU A 98 0.25 -8.53 -12.79
C LEU A 98 0.46 -7.01 -12.74
N PRO A 99 -0.54 -6.22 -13.16
CA PRO A 99 -0.46 -4.77 -13.11
C PRO A 99 -0.18 -4.31 -11.68
N ASN A 100 0.91 -3.56 -11.48
CA ASN A 100 1.22 -2.99 -10.18
C ASN A 100 0.24 -1.84 -9.88
N PRO A 101 -0.67 -1.99 -8.91
CA PRO A 101 -1.72 -1.02 -8.64
C PRO A 101 -1.16 0.32 -8.12
N PHE A 102 0.04 0.30 -7.51
CA PHE A 102 0.75 1.51 -7.09
C PHE A 102 1.28 2.33 -8.27
N SER A 103 1.60 1.68 -9.39
CA SER A 103 2.06 2.34 -10.61
C SER A 103 0.91 2.78 -11.51
N THR A 104 -0.16 1.98 -11.58
CA THR A 104 -1.35 2.29 -12.41
C THR A 104 -2.33 3.23 -11.73
N GLY A 105 -2.20 3.46 -10.41
CA GLY A 105 -3.12 4.29 -9.64
C GLY A 105 -4.48 3.62 -9.38
N ASP A 106 -4.51 2.29 -9.34
CA ASP A 106 -5.72 1.52 -9.02
C ASP A 106 -5.96 1.51 -7.50
N ASP A 107 -6.60 2.58 -7.02
CA ASP A 107 -6.90 2.80 -5.61
C ASP A 107 -7.80 1.68 -5.03
N GLN A 108 -8.65 1.05 -5.84
CA GLN A 108 -9.51 -0.05 -5.38
C GLN A 108 -8.70 -1.29 -4.99
N THR A 109 -7.73 -1.66 -5.82
CA THR A 109 -6.84 -2.80 -5.53
C THR A 109 -5.90 -2.47 -4.36
N ILE A 110 -5.39 -1.23 -4.29
CA ILE A 110 -4.57 -0.78 -3.15
C ILE A 110 -5.36 -0.89 -1.83
N ASP A 111 -6.61 -0.45 -1.82
CA ASP A 111 -7.43 -0.52 -0.62
C ASP A 111 -7.76 -1.96 -0.23
N LYS A 112 -8.01 -2.86 -1.18
CA LYS A 112 -8.18 -4.29 -0.89
C LYS A 112 -6.91 -4.92 -0.30
N VAL A 113 -5.73 -4.56 -0.81
CA VAL A 113 -4.45 -5.01 -0.22
C VAL A 113 -4.31 -4.51 1.21
N ARG A 114 -4.70 -3.26 1.49
CA ARG A 114 -4.69 -2.65 2.83
C ARG A 114 -5.65 -3.34 3.81
N HIS A 115 -6.83 -3.75 3.35
CA HIS A 115 -7.92 -4.29 4.19
C HIS A 115 -8.02 -5.82 4.17
N SER A 116 -7.11 -6.53 3.50
CA SER A 116 -7.09 -8.01 3.43
C SER A 116 -6.93 -8.71 4.79
N ARG A 117 -6.73 -7.95 5.89
CA ARG A 117 -6.60 -8.42 7.27
C ARG A 117 -7.92 -8.79 7.97
N ASN A 118 -9.08 -8.71 7.29
CA ASN A 118 -10.40 -9.00 7.88
C ASN A 118 -11.08 -10.27 7.34
N ILE A 119 -10.31 -11.28 6.92
CA ILE A 119 -10.86 -12.63 6.69
C ILE A 119 -10.26 -13.57 7.73
N GLY A 120 -10.90 -13.56 8.89
CA GLY A 120 -10.65 -14.44 10.02
C GLY A 120 -11.90 -14.43 10.88
N ASP A 121 -12.95 -15.09 10.38
CA ASP A 121 -13.94 -15.75 11.25
C ASP A 121 -13.28 -16.99 11.89
#